data_AF-A0A6S7JTY4-F1
#
_entry.id   AF-A0A6S7JTY4-F1
#
_cell.length_a   1.000
_cell.length_b   1.000
_cell.length_c   1.000
_cell.angle_alpha   90.00
_cell.angle_beta   90.00
_cell.angle_gamma   90.00
#
_symmetry.space_group_name_H-M   'P 1'
#
loop_
_entity.id
_entity.type
_entity.pdbx_description
1 polymer ?
#
loop_
_entity_poly.entity_id
_entity_poly.type
_entity_poly.pdbx_seq_one_letter_code
_entity_poly.pdbx_strand_id
1 'polypeptide(L)'
;MKNFDDKKFVEDLLNQHWEYVYFFADNPNTMWVIWKKLFEEVLNKHAPIQQKKIRSKKVPWITSEIKKLINKRDRSKRKAIIKNLEADWLVYKQTRNKVNIEMKKAKKDYYSKRIAGQKQNPKEAWKTINNLLDRQNKPTKVNELSISGNNLTNSEDIAEGFNEFFSNIGPDLASKIDTSNHNFQEYIKKPKSEFTVFESITTNK
;
A
#
# COMPACT_ATOMS: atom_id res chain seq x y z
N MET A 1 -4.50 14.75 27.51
CA MET A 1 -5.20 15.26 26.29
C MET A 1 -4.68 16.66 26.01
N LYS A 2 -4.26 17.01 24.78
CA LYS A 2 -3.55 18.28 24.53
C LYS A 2 -4.42 19.55 24.63
N ASN A 3 -5.74 19.41 24.63
CA ASN A 3 -6.72 20.50 24.65
C ASN A 3 -7.83 20.27 25.70
N PHE A 4 -7.61 19.43 26.70
CA PHE A 4 -8.58 19.23 27.77
C PHE A 4 -8.45 20.38 28.77
N ASP A 5 -9.57 21.00 29.11
CA ASP A 5 -9.65 22.12 30.04
C ASP A 5 -10.32 21.64 31.34
N ASP A 6 -9.49 21.27 32.30
CA ASP A 6 -9.91 20.70 33.58
C ASP A 6 -10.93 21.61 34.30
N LYS A 7 -10.75 22.94 34.22
CA LYS A 7 -11.61 23.90 34.91
C LYS A 7 -13.01 23.90 34.31
N LYS A 8 -13.11 23.94 32.98
CA LYS A 8 -14.40 23.89 32.29
C LYS A 8 -15.10 22.54 32.42
N PHE A 9 -14.33 21.45 32.47
CA PHE A 9 -14.89 20.13 32.71
C PHE A 9 -15.54 20.04 34.09
N VAL A 10 -14.86 20.54 35.13
CA VAL A 10 -15.42 20.61 36.48
C VAL A 10 -16.61 21.56 36.56
N GLU A 11 -16.54 22.72 35.91
CA GLU A 11 -17.66 23.68 35.86
C GLU A 11 -18.91 23.06 35.21
N ASP A 12 -18.78 22.40 34.05
CA ASP A 12 -19.89 21.73 33.39
C ASP A 12 -20.43 20.52 34.17
N LEU A 13 -19.55 19.81 34.89
CA LEU A 13 -19.97 18.75 35.82
C LEU A 13 -20.82 19.31 36.98
N LEU A 14 -20.42 20.44 37.55
CA LEU A 14 -21.15 21.09 38.65
C LEU A 14 -22.48 21.69 38.19
N ASN A 15 -22.55 22.17 36.95
CA ASN A 15 -23.76 22.73 36.35
C ASN A 15 -24.76 21.68 35.83
N GLN A 16 -24.41 20.39 35.89
CA GLN A 16 -25.30 19.32 35.44
C GLN A 16 -26.45 19.10 36.42
N HIS A 17 -27.64 18.80 35.90
CA HIS A 17 -28.85 18.57 36.70
C HIS A 17 -28.86 17.20 37.40
N TRP A 18 -27.99 17.02 38.39
CA TRP A 18 -27.90 15.77 39.17
C TRP A 18 -29.17 15.46 39.97
N GLU A 19 -29.99 16.47 40.25
CA GLU A 19 -31.31 16.33 40.87
C GLU A 19 -32.19 15.30 40.15
N TYR A 20 -32.02 15.14 38.83
CA TYR A 20 -32.75 14.13 38.05
C TYR A 20 -32.43 12.69 38.42
N VAL A 21 -31.27 12.42 39.01
CA VAL A 21 -30.91 11.09 39.51
C VAL A 21 -31.74 10.75 40.75
N TYR A 22 -32.03 11.74 41.60
CA TYR A 22 -32.74 11.55 42.87
C TYR A 22 -34.24 11.35 42.70
N PHE A 23 -34.85 11.79 41.58
CA PHE A 23 -36.27 11.56 41.29
C PHE A 23 -36.63 10.06 41.11
N PHE A 24 -35.64 9.19 40.89
CA PHE A 24 -35.84 7.75 40.69
C PHE A 24 -35.19 6.91 41.80
N ALA A 25 -35.12 7.45 43.02
CA ALA A 25 -34.47 6.83 44.17
C ALA A 25 -34.93 5.38 44.47
N ASP A 26 -36.15 5.02 44.07
CA ASP A 26 -36.74 3.70 44.29
C ASP A 26 -36.17 2.61 43.34
N ASN A 27 -35.44 3.00 42.30
CA ASN A 27 -34.85 2.07 41.34
C ASN A 27 -33.36 2.40 41.09
N PRO A 28 -32.44 1.72 41.79
CA PRO A 28 -30.99 1.93 41.64
C PRO A 28 -30.48 1.75 40.19
N ASN A 29 -31.11 0.87 39.40
CA ASN A 29 -30.72 0.68 38.00
C ASN A 29 -31.06 1.91 37.16
N THR A 30 -32.23 2.51 37.37
CA THR A 30 -32.64 3.74 36.69
C THR A 30 -31.76 4.92 37.09
N MET A 31 -31.43 5.04 38.38
CA MET A 31 -30.50 6.07 38.87
C MET A 31 -29.15 5.98 38.17
N TRP A 32 -28.59 4.77 38.08
CA TRP A 32 -27.31 4.54 37.41
C TRP A 32 -27.34 4.94 35.93
N VAL A 33 -28.40 4.58 35.20
CA VAL A 33 -28.53 4.92 33.78
C VAL A 33 -28.58 6.44 33.57
N ILE A 34 -29.34 7.15 34.40
CA ILE A 34 -29.47 8.62 34.31
C ILE A 34 -28.14 9.28 34.68
N TRP A 35 -27.53 8.89 35.80
CA TRP A 35 -26.25 9.43 36.22
C TRP A 35 -25.19 9.22 35.13
N LYS A 36 -25.10 8.00 34.61
CA LYS A 36 -24.14 7.64 33.56
C LYS A 36 -24.35 8.49 32.32
N LYS A 37 -25.60 8.67 31.88
CA LYS A 37 -25.93 9.51 30.73
C LYS A 37 -25.48 10.95 30.94
N LEU A 38 -25.84 11.56 32.07
CA LEU A 38 -25.48 12.95 32.40
C LEU A 38 -23.95 13.12 32.47
N PHE A 39 -23.25 12.16 33.05
CA PHE A 39 -21.79 12.14 33.09
C PHE A 39 -21.17 11.97 31.70
N GLU A 40 -21.69 11.05 30.88
CA GLU A 40 -21.21 10.81 29.52
C GLU A 40 -21.43 12.01 28.58
N GLU A 41 -22.49 12.80 28.77
CA GLU A 41 -22.71 14.05 28.03
C GLU A 41 -21.57 15.04 28.25
N VAL A 42 -21.20 15.28 29.52
CA VAL A 42 -20.08 16.15 29.88
C VAL A 42 -18.76 15.55 29.41
N LEU A 43 -18.57 14.24 29.61
CA LEU A 43 -17.36 13.54 29.19
C LEU A 43 -17.16 13.62 27.67
N ASN A 44 -18.19 13.39 26.87
CA ASN A 44 -18.11 13.45 25.41
C ASN A 44 -17.89 14.87 24.89
N LYS A 45 -18.39 15.90 25.59
CA LYS A 45 -18.14 17.32 25.27
C LYS A 45 -16.66 17.70 25.45
N HIS A 46 -16.03 17.27 26.55
CA HIS A 46 -14.67 17.69 26.91
C HIS A 46 -13.58 16.71 26.49
N ALA A 47 -13.91 15.43 26.42
CA ALA A 47 -12.99 14.32 26.20
C ALA A 47 -13.55 13.31 25.17
N PRO A 48 -13.97 13.75 23.96
CA PRO A 48 -14.54 12.85 22.96
C PRO A 48 -13.55 11.77 22.56
N ILE A 49 -14.06 10.55 22.33
CA ILE A 49 -13.28 9.47 21.72
C ILE A 49 -12.89 9.89 20.31
N GLN A 50 -11.59 9.99 20.05
CA GLN A 50 -11.07 10.37 18.75
C GLN A 50 -10.38 9.18 18.09
N GLN A 51 -10.87 8.82 16.90
CA GLN A 51 -10.14 7.91 16.04
C GLN A 51 -8.92 8.62 15.45
N LYS A 52 -7.73 8.10 15.73
CA LYS A 52 -6.47 8.62 15.16
C LYS A 52 -5.85 7.57 14.27
N LYS A 53 -5.53 7.96 13.04
CA LYS A 53 -4.77 7.11 12.13
C LYS A 53 -3.32 7.02 12.60
N ILE A 54 -2.97 5.91 13.23
CA ILE A 54 -1.59 5.62 13.60
C ILE A 54 -0.85 5.19 12.33
N ARG A 55 0.24 5.88 11.98
CA ARG A 55 1.14 5.41 10.94
C ARG A 55 2.01 4.30 11.53
N SER A 56 1.74 3.06 11.15
CA SER A 56 2.44 1.86 11.64
C SER A 56 3.96 1.89 11.41
N LYS A 57 4.45 2.50 10.31
CA LYS A 57 5.87 2.53 9.95
C LYS A 57 6.42 3.95 9.90
N LYS A 58 7.52 4.19 10.63
CA LYS A 58 8.31 5.41 10.49
C LYS A 58 8.86 5.46 9.07
N VAL A 59 8.73 6.62 8.41
CA VAL A 59 9.28 6.83 7.07
C VAL A 59 10.80 6.98 7.21
N PRO A 60 11.60 6.04 6.70
CA PRO A 60 13.01 5.94 7.07
C PRO A 60 13.88 7.06 6.48
N TRP A 61 13.45 7.69 5.40
CA TRP A 61 14.16 8.81 4.78
C TRP A 61 13.81 10.19 5.36
N ILE A 62 12.90 10.29 6.35
CA ILE A 62 12.56 11.57 7.00
C ILE A 62 13.47 11.78 8.21
N THR A 63 14.55 12.54 8.00
CA THR A 63 15.53 12.88 9.04
C THR A 63 15.07 14.04 9.94
N SER A 64 15.87 14.35 10.96
CA SER A 64 15.61 15.48 11.87
C SER A 64 15.62 16.82 11.13
N GLU A 65 16.49 16.95 10.14
CA GLU A 65 16.72 18.14 9.33
C GLU A 65 15.51 18.39 8.43
N ILE A 66 14.99 17.35 7.79
CA ILE A 66 13.77 17.43 6.98
C ILE A 66 12.57 17.82 7.86
N LYS A 67 12.47 17.30 9.09
CA LYS A 67 11.44 17.74 10.05
C LYS A 67 11.57 19.22 10.40
N LYS A 68 12.79 19.73 10.61
CA LYS A 68 13.03 21.18 10.82
C LYS A 68 12.55 22.00 9.62
N LEU A 69 12.81 21.54 8.39
CA LEU A 69 12.33 22.21 7.17
C LEU A 69 10.80 22.18 7.05
N ILE A 70 10.17 21.04 7.36
CA ILE A 70 8.71 20.89 7.41
C ILE A 70 8.11 21.88 8.42
N ASN A 71 8.68 21.95 9.62
CA ASN A 71 8.24 22.88 10.66
C ASN A 71 8.39 24.34 10.22
N LYS A 72 9.48 24.68 9.54
CA LYS A 72 9.69 26.03 8.97
C LYS A 72 8.64 26.36 7.92
N ARG A 73 8.39 25.45 6.98
CA ARG A 73 7.31 25.58 5.97
C ARG A 73 5.95 25.81 6.64
N ASP A 74 5.62 25.02 7.66
CA ASP A 74 4.33 25.11 8.35
C ASP A 74 4.19 26.43 9.12
N ARG A 75 5.26 26.91 9.76
CA ARG A 75 5.30 28.24 10.37
C ARG A 75 5.10 29.34 9.30
N SER A 76 5.79 29.27 8.17
CA SER A 76 5.62 30.22 7.07
C SER A 76 4.19 30.20 6.51
N LYS A 77 3.57 29.03 6.39
CA LYS A 77 2.17 28.89 5.97
C LYS A 77 1.22 29.58 6.95
N ARG A 78 1.37 29.33 8.27
CA ARG A 78 0.55 29.99 9.29
C ARG A 78 0.71 31.50 9.24
N LYS A 79 1.95 32.00 9.14
CA LYS A 79 2.24 33.43 9.03
C LYS A 79 1.58 34.05 7.79
N ALA A 80 1.68 33.40 6.64
CA ALA A 80 1.06 33.87 5.40
C ALA A 80 -0.47 33.93 5.49
N ILE A 81 -1.10 32.95 6.12
CA ILE A 81 -2.56 32.95 6.35
C ILE A 81 -2.98 34.11 7.27
N ILE A 82 -2.24 34.32 8.37
CA ILE A 82 -2.59 35.35 9.35
C ILE A 82 -2.38 36.76 8.80
N LYS A 83 -1.24 37.01 8.15
CA LYS A 83 -0.87 38.34 7.66
C LYS A 83 -1.47 38.67 6.30
N ASN A 84 -1.77 37.66 5.50
CA ASN A 84 -2.26 37.76 4.13
C ASN A 84 -1.44 38.68 3.20
N LEU A 85 -0.13 38.77 3.44
CA LEU A 85 0.79 39.57 2.62
C LEU A 85 1.42 38.70 1.53
N GLU A 86 1.57 39.26 0.33
CA GLU A 86 2.17 38.55 -0.80
C GLU A 86 3.60 38.09 -0.53
N ALA A 87 4.40 38.92 0.17
CA ALA A 87 5.76 38.56 0.58
C ALA A 87 5.80 37.30 1.47
N ASP A 88 4.84 37.13 2.40
CA ASP A 88 4.77 35.95 3.25
C ASP A 88 4.35 34.71 2.45
N TRP A 89 3.46 34.87 1.47
CA TRP A 89 3.11 33.81 0.52
C TRP A 89 4.32 33.39 -0.34
N LEU A 90 5.17 34.33 -0.76
CA LEU A 90 6.40 34.04 -1.49
C LEU A 90 7.37 33.20 -0.63
N VAL A 91 7.58 33.58 0.63
CA VAL A 91 8.40 32.82 1.58
C VAL A 91 7.83 31.40 1.79
N TYR A 92 6.51 31.26 1.89
CA TYR A 92 5.88 29.94 1.94
C TYR A 92 6.15 29.12 0.67
N LYS A 93 6.02 29.71 -0.53
CA LYS A 93 6.32 29.02 -1.80
C LYS A 93 7.77 28.52 -1.83
N GLN A 94 8.73 29.36 -1.45
CA GLN A 94 10.15 29.01 -1.39
C GLN A 94 10.42 27.87 -0.40
N THR A 95 9.91 27.98 0.83
CA THR A 95 10.10 26.94 1.85
C THR A 95 9.41 25.62 1.50
N ARG A 96 8.22 25.67 0.88
CA ARG A 96 7.52 24.50 0.34
C ARG A 96 8.36 23.80 -0.73
N ASN A 97 8.91 24.55 -1.68
CA ASN A 97 9.73 24.00 -2.75
C ASN A 97 11.01 23.38 -2.20
N LYS A 98 11.68 24.03 -1.23
CA LYS A 98 12.84 23.48 -0.54
C LYS A 98 12.53 22.15 0.15
N VAL A 99 11.42 22.07 0.89
CA VAL A 99 10.97 20.80 1.52
C VAL A 99 10.75 19.72 0.47
N ASN A 100 10.11 20.04 -0.66
CA ASN A 100 9.85 19.07 -1.72
C ASN A 100 11.15 18.54 -2.35
N ILE A 101 12.13 19.41 -2.60
CA ILE A 101 13.44 19.03 -3.14
C ILE A 101 14.16 18.09 -2.17
N GLU A 102 14.28 18.49 -0.90
CA GLU A 102 14.98 17.68 0.12
C GLU A 102 14.27 16.34 0.37
N MET A 103 12.94 16.32 0.35
CA MET A 103 12.17 15.07 0.49
C MET A 103 12.42 14.12 -0.69
N LYS A 104 12.43 14.64 -1.93
CA LYS A 104 12.73 13.85 -3.13
C LYS A 104 14.16 13.31 -3.08
N LYS A 105 15.13 14.15 -2.72
CA LYS A 105 16.54 13.78 -2.56
C LYS A 105 16.71 12.69 -1.52
N ALA A 106 16.20 12.88 -0.30
CA ALA A 106 16.33 11.91 0.77
C ALA A 106 15.66 10.57 0.44
N LYS A 107 14.49 10.58 -0.21
CA LYS A 107 13.84 9.36 -0.70
C LYS A 107 14.72 8.66 -1.73
N LYS A 108 15.24 9.38 -2.73
CA LYS A 108 16.15 8.83 -3.75
C LYS A 108 17.38 8.20 -3.09
N ASP A 109 18.07 8.95 -2.25
CA ASP A 109 19.31 8.52 -1.59
C ASP A 109 19.08 7.26 -0.73
N TYR A 110 17.96 7.20 -0.01
CA TYR A 110 17.60 6.03 0.78
C TYR A 110 17.45 4.77 -0.08
N TYR A 111 16.66 4.82 -1.15
CA TYR A 111 16.45 3.66 -2.00
C TYR A 111 17.70 3.30 -2.81
N SER A 112 18.44 4.30 -3.32
CA SER A 112 19.71 4.07 -4.01
C SER A 112 20.73 3.36 -3.12
N LYS A 113 20.92 3.82 -1.87
CA LYS A 113 21.81 3.17 -0.90
C LYS A 113 21.32 1.77 -0.53
N ARG A 114 20.02 1.61 -0.31
CA ARG A 114 19.42 0.30 0.04
C ARG A 114 19.62 -0.71 -1.09
N ILE A 115 19.39 -0.34 -2.34
CA ILE A 115 19.58 -1.23 -3.50
C ILE A 115 21.08 -1.52 -3.70
N ALA A 116 21.93 -0.51 -3.62
CA ALA A 116 23.38 -0.69 -3.76
C ALA A 116 23.99 -1.59 -2.67
N GLY A 117 23.43 -1.60 -1.45
CA GLY A 117 23.83 -2.50 -0.37
C GLY A 117 23.38 -3.96 -0.55
N GLN A 118 22.48 -4.25 -1.50
CA GLN A 118 21.94 -5.58 -1.78
C GLN A 118 22.53 -6.22 -3.04
N LYS A 119 23.72 -5.78 -3.48
CA LYS A 119 24.37 -6.28 -4.71
C LYS A 119 24.54 -7.80 -4.76
N GLN A 120 24.83 -8.42 -3.61
CA GLN A 120 24.99 -9.87 -3.48
C GLN A 120 23.66 -10.63 -3.29
N ASN A 121 22.53 -9.92 -3.15
CA ASN A 121 21.21 -10.51 -2.96
C ASN A 121 20.16 -9.87 -3.89
N PRO A 122 20.10 -10.29 -5.17
CA PRO A 122 19.15 -9.78 -6.15
C PRO A 122 17.69 -9.92 -5.70
N LYS A 123 17.36 -10.98 -4.95
CA LYS A 123 15.99 -11.22 -4.43
C LYS A 123 15.53 -10.09 -3.52
N GLU A 124 16.37 -9.67 -2.58
CA GLU A 124 16.05 -8.57 -1.66
C GLU A 124 16.07 -7.20 -2.36
N ALA A 125 16.90 -7.01 -3.39
CA ALA A 125 16.86 -5.83 -4.25
C ALA A 125 15.51 -5.74 -4.99
N TRP A 126 15.07 -6.82 -5.63
CA TRP A 126 13.77 -6.90 -6.30
C TRP A 126 12.60 -6.72 -5.35
N LYS A 127 12.66 -7.31 -4.16
CA LYS A 127 11.67 -7.07 -3.10
C LYS A 127 11.60 -5.59 -2.71
N THR A 128 12.74 -4.91 -2.61
CA THR A 128 12.80 -3.46 -2.33
C THR A 128 12.17 -2.64 -3.45
N ILE A 129 12.44 -2.99 -4.71
CA ILE A 129 11.87 -2.32 -5.90
C ILE A 129 10.35 -2.56 -5.97
N ASN A 130 9.90 -3.80 -5.80
CA ASN A 130 8.48 -4.14 -5.83
C ASN A 130 7.71 -3.42 -4.72
N ASN A 131 8.28 -3.34 -3.51
CA ASN A 131 7.70 -2.53 -2.43
C ASN A 131 7.68 -1.02 -2.75
N LEU A 132 8.69 -0.49 -3.45
CA LEU A 132 8.72 0.92 -3.85
C LEU A 132 7.65 1.25 -4.91
N LEU A 133 7.43 0.33 -5.84
CA LEU A 133 6.46 0.47 -6.92
C LEU A 133 5.03 0.03 -6.52
N ASP A 134 4.85 -0.35 -5.25
CA ASP A 134 3.63 -0.99 -4.72
C ASP A 134 3.14 -2.17 -5.58
N ARG A 135 4.09 -2.84 -6.24
CA ARG A 135 3.89 -4.10 -6.95
C ARG A 135 3.88 -5.21 -5.90
N GLN A 136 2.85 -5.22 -5.07
CA GLN A 136 2.61 -6.39 -4.26
C GLN A 136 2.05 -7.46 -5.19
N ASN A 137 2.73 -8.59 -5.29
CA ASN A 137 2.13 -9.81 -5.81
C ASN A 137 1.02 -10.18 -4.82
N LYS A 138 -0.16 -9.62 -5.05
CA LYS A 138 -1.37 -10.20 -4.47
C LYS A 138 -1.49 -11.55 -5.18
N PRO A 139 -1.50 -12.68 -4.46
CA PRO A 139 -1.79 -13.93 -5.11
C PRO A 139 -3.15 -13.78 -5.78
N THR A 140 -3.15 -13.82 -7.12
CA THR A 140 -4.40 -13.85 -7.87
C THR A 140 -5.03 -15.20 -7.56
N LYS A 141 -6.07 -15.21 -6.73
CA LYS A 141 -6.86 -16.41 -6.50
C LYS A 141 -7.87 -16.49 -7.63
N VAL A 142 -7.80 -17.54 -8.44
CA VAL A 142 -8.89 -17.89 -9.35
C VAL A 142 -10.01 -18.40 -8.47
N ASN A 143 -11.11 -17.66 -8.39
CA ASN A 143 -12.27 -18.02 -7.57
C ASN A 143 -13.30 -18.83 -8.34
N GLU A 144 -13.25 -18.77 -9.67
CA GLU A 144 -14.22 -19.42 -10.55
C GLU A 144 -13.56 -19.71 -11.90
N LEU A 145 -13.87 -20.88 -12.47
CA LEU A 145 -13.47 -21.29 -13.80
C LEU A 145 -14.73 -21.75 -14.55
N SER A 146 -15.04 -21.12 -15.68
CA SER A 146 -16.19 -21.51 -16.51
C SER A 146 -15.72 -22.38 -17.67
N ILE A 147 -16.11 -23.66 -17.66
CA ILE A 147 -15.83 -24.62 -18.73
C ILE A 147 -17.16 -25.10 -19.28
N SER A 148 -17.40 -24.89 -20.58
CA SER A 148 -18.57 -25.41 -21.30
C SER A 148 -19.93 -25.11 -20.64
N GLY A 149 -20.06 -23.96 -19.96
CA GLY A 149 -21.29 -23.54 -19.27
C GLY A 149 -21.40 -23.99 -17.81
N ASN A 150 -20.45 -24.76 -17.28
CA ASN A 150 -20.35 -25.12 -15.87
C ASN A 150 -19.35 -24.21 -15.15
N ASN A 151 -19.75 -23.67 -14.00
CA ASN A 151 -18.91 -22.80 -13.19
C ASN A 151 -18.32 -23.57 -12.02
N LEU A 152 -17.03 -23.88 -12.11
CA LEU A 152 -16.27 -24.54 -11.05
C LEU A 152 -15.80 -23.50 -10.04
N THR A 153 -16.14 -23.68 -8.77
CA THR A 153 -15.81 -22.74 -7.67
C THR A 153 -14.91 -23.35 -6.59
N ASN A 154 -14.82 -24.69 -6.55
CA ASN A 154 -13.89 -25.40 -5.67
C ASN A 154 -12.47 -25.36 -6.25
N SER A 155 -11.47 -25.17 -5.38
CA SER A 155 -10.06 -25.12 -5.80
C SER A 155 -9.55 -26.42 -6.42
N GLU A 156 -10.03 -27.58 -5.97
CA GLU A 156 -9.65 -28.88 -6.53
C GLU A 156 -10.21 -29.03 -7.95
N ASP A 157 -11.50 -28.77 -8.13
CA ASP A 157 -12.16 -28.83 -9.44
C ASP A 157 -11.56 -27.83 -10.43
N ILE A 158 -11.22 -26.61 -9.98
CA ILE A 158 -10.54 -25.60 -10.81
C ILE A 158 -9.16 -26.13 -11.26
N ALA A 159 -8.41 -26.77 -10.36
CA ALA A 159 -7.09 -27.31 -10.68
C ALA A 159 -7.20 -28.47 -11.68
N GLU A 160 -8.17 -29.36 -11.50
CA GLU A 160 -8.43 -30.47 -12.42
C GLU A 160 -8.86 -29.94 -13.80
N GLY A 161 -9.77 -28.96 -13.85
CA GLY A 161 -10.19 -28.34 -15.11
C GLY A 161 -9.04 -27.68 -15.88
N PHE A 162 -8.10 -27.04 -15.17
CA PHE A 162 -6.86 -26.55 -15.80
C PHE A 162 -5.98 -27.69 -16.32
N ASN A 163 -5.81 -28.75 -15.53
CA ASN A 163 -5.00 -29.90 -15.89
C ASN A 163 -5.54 -30.61 -17.14
N GLU A 164 -6.85 -30.86 -17.18
CA GLU A 164 -7.54 -31.47 -18.31
C GLU A 164 -7.38 -30.62 -19.58
N PHE A 165 -7.61 -29.31 -19.49
CA PHE A 165 -7.47 -28.41 -20.62
C PHE A 165 -6.04 -28.40 -21.19
N PHE A 166 -5.03 -28.15 -20.33
CA PHE A 166 -3.65 -27.98 -20.80
C PHE A 166 -2.97 -29.30 -21.19
N SER A 167 -3.43 -30.44 -20.65
CA SER A 167 -2.94 -31.75 -21.09
C SER A 167 -3.51 -32.15 -22.45
N ASN A 168 -4.76 -31.77 -22.75
CA ASN A 168 -5.47 -32.20 -23.96
C ASN A 168 -5.38 -31.21 -25.13
N ILE A 169 -5.07 -29.92 -24.89
CA ILE A 169 -5.03 -28.92 -25.97
C ILE A 169 -4.03 -29.26 -27.09
N GLY A 170 -2.89 -29.91 -26.75
CA GLY A 170 -1.92 -30.34 -27.75
C GLY A 170 -2.48 -31.39 -28.71
N PRO A 171 -2.91 -32.57 -28.20
CA PRO A 171 -3.58 -33.60 -28.99
C PRO A 171 -4.81 -33.09 -29.75
N ASP A 172 -5.66 -32.28 -29.11
CA ASP A 172 -6.88 -31.73 -29.72
C ASP A 172 -6.58 -30.80 -30.89
N LEU A 173 -5.50 -30.01 -30.81
CA LEU A 173 -5.06 -29.18 -31.92
C LEU A 173 -4.41 -30.02 -33.01
N ALA A 174 -3.58 -31.00 -32.65
CA ALA A 174 -2.91 -31.88 -33.61
C ALA A 174 -3.92 -32.68 -34.44
N SER A 175 -5.00 -33.18 -33.84
CA SER A 175 -6.05 -33.91 -34.54
C SER A 175 -6.87 -33.08 -35.53
N LYS A 176 -6.85 -31.74 -35.39
CA LYS A 176 -7.53 -30.79 -36.29
C LYS A 176 -6.63 -30.30 -37.42
N ILE A 177 -5.34 -30.64 -37.41
CA ILE A 177 -4.43 -30.34 -38.51
C ILE A 177 -4.64 -31.41 -39.58
N ASP A 178 -5.04 -30.99 -40.78
CA ASP A 178 -5.17 -31.90 -41.92
C ASP A 178 -3.84 -32.59 -42.19
N THR A 179 -3.90 -33.90 -42.42
CA THR A 179 -2.71 -34.67 -42.82
C THR A 179 -2.33 -34.28 -44.24
N SER A 180 -1.24 -33.50 -44.35
CA SER A 180 -0.65 -33.15 -45.64
C SER A 180 0.03 -34.40 -46.22
N ASN A 181 -0.30 -34.74 -47.47
CA ASN A 181 0.44 -35.75 -48.23
C ASN A 181 1.80 -35.24 -48.73
N HIS A 182 2.15 -33.98 -48.47
CA HIS A 182 3.45 -33.42 -48.82
C HIS A 182 4.50 -33.83 -47.79
N ASN A 183 5.60 -34.38 -48.28
CA ASN A 183 6.76 -34.67 -47.44
C ASN A 183 7.40 -33.33 -47.02
N PHE A 184 7.72 -33.16 -45.74
CA PHE A 184 8.37 -31.94 -45.23
C PHE A 184 9.67 -31.60 -45.99
N GLN A 185 10.33 -32.60 -46.58
CA GLN A 185 11.52 -32.44 -47.41
C GLN A 185 11.28 -31.63 -48.70
N GLU A 186 10.04 -31.58 -49.20
CA GLU A 186 9.68 -30.75 -50.36
C GLU A 186 9.78 -29.24 -50.03
N TYR A 187 9.62 -28.88 -48.76
CA TYR A 187 9.75 -27.50 -48.28
C TYR A 187 11.19 -27.15 -47.85
N ILE A 188 12.05 -28.14 -47.64
CA ILE A 188 13.47 -27.92 -47.32
C ILE A 188 14.22 -27.67 -48.62
N LYS A 189 14.51 -26.39 -48.92
CA LYS A 189 15.50 -26.06 -49.94
C LYS A 189 16.86 -26.59 -49.51
N LYS A 190 17.45 -27.50 -50.30
CA LYS A 190 18.82 -27.98 -50.06
C LYS A 190 19.75 -26.78 -49.87
N PRO A 191 20.53 -26.72 -48.77
CA PRO A 191 21.43 -25.59 -48.53
C PRO A 191 22.42 -25.47 -49.69
N LYS A 192 22.59 -24.25 -50.20
CA LYS A 192 23.49 -23.95 -51.33
C LYS A 192 24.97 -23.99 -50.95
N SER A 193 25.29 -24.15 -49.67
CA SER A 193 26.65 -24.16 -49.16
C SER A 193 26.88 -25.38 -48.29
N GLU A 194 27.89 -26.17 -48.65
CA GLU A 194 28.54 -27.13 -47.77
C GLU A 194 29.09 -26.34 -46.57
N PHE A 195 28.41 -26.47 -45.43
CA PHE A 195 28.91 -25.90 -44.19
C PHE A 195 30.04 -26.81 -43.71
N THR A 196 31.28 -26.42 -43.98
CA THR A 196 32.45 -27.13 -43.49
C THR A 196 32.46 -27.08 -41.96
N VAL A 197 32.67 -28.26 -41.40
CA VAL A 197 32.71 -28.54 -39.95
C VAL A 197 33.72 -27.60 -39.29
N PHE A 198 33.32 -26.94 -38.20
CA PHE A 198 34.22 -26.12 -37.39
C PHE A 198 35.40 -26.98 -36.89
N GLU A 199 36.62 -26.60 -37.24
CA GLU A 199 37.82 -27.22 -36.69
C GLU A 199 37.93 -26.92 -35.18
N SER A 200 38.18 -27.96 -34.41
CA SER A 200 38.40 -27.88 -32.98
C SER A 200 39.73 -27.20 -32.68
N ILE A 201 39.68 -26.10 -31.93
CA ILE A 201 40.88 -25.40 -31.46
C ILE A 201 41.57 -26.30 -30.43
N THR A 202 42.65 -26.96 -30.83
CA THR A 202 43.57 -27.60 -29.89
C THR A 202 44.52 -26.54 -29.34
N THR A 203 44.34 -26.18 -28.07
CA THR A 203 45.32 -25.40 -27.30
C THR A 203 46.56 -26.25 -27.07
N ASN A 204 47.67 -25.93 -27.74
CA ASN A 204 48.99 -26.43 -27.36
C ASN A 204 49.60 -25.56 -26.24
N LYS A 205 50.20 -26.26 -25.28
CA LYS A 205 50.84 -25.78 -24.05
C LYS A 205 51.98 -24.79 -24.29
#